data_AF-A0A9Q4ZL07-F1
#
_entry.id   AF-A0A9Q4ZL07-F1
#
_cell.length_a   1.000
_cell.length_b   1.000
_cell.length_c   1.000
_cell.angle_alpha   90.00
_cell.angle_beta   90.00
_cell.angle_gamma   90.00
#
_symmetry.space_group_name_H-M   'P 1'
#
loop_
_entity.id
_entity.type
_entity.pdbx_description
1 polymer ?
#
loop_
_entity_poly.entity_id
_entity_poly.type
_entity_poly.pdbx_seq_one_letter_code
_entity_poly.pdbx_strand_id
1 'polypeptide(L)'
;MRDMGFRDGMRGGNGKLIAWSVAFVVSQANIARLLGPVGPKLLKTQTARSAHAYRTVLDGMDPAETERYRSHFYPDFVHPIVYAAALRAGARRLDELAPLSPTARRVLLAAPVVAAAGDYIENVAGLYLLDHRYRITDRTIRATTAVSTTKWVLALGSLAYLTRGFARVWRGR
;
A
#
# COMPACT_ATOMS: atom_id res chain seq x y z
N MET A 1 -3.22 40.61 7.05
CA MET A 1 -4.13 39.60 6.44
C MET A 1 -3.42 38.43 5.75
N ARG A 2 -2.27 38.60 5.06
CA ARG A 2 -1.52 37.46 4.44
C ARG A 2 -1.03 36.39 5.43
N ASP A 3 -0.75 36.77 6.68
CA ASP A 3 -0.12 35.88 7.66
C ASP A 3 -1.11 34.90 8.34
N MET A 4 -2.41 35.22 8.37
CA MET A 4 -3.44 34.32 8.91
C MET A 4 -3.75 33.18 7.92
N GLY A 5 -3.90 33.47 6.62
CA GLY A 5 -4.20 32.46 5.61
C GLY A 5 -3.08 31.41 5.43
N PHE A 6 -1.82 31.82 5.60
CA PHE A 6 -0.68 30.90 5.57
C PHE A 6 -0.66 29.95 6.79
N ARG A 7 -0.96 30.48 7.99
CA ARG A 7 -1.04 29.70 9.23
C ARG A 7 -2.21 28.71 9.23
N ASP A 8 -3.36 29.10 8.71
CA ASP A 8 -4.53 28.21 8.58
C ASP A 8 -4.32 27.12 7.52
N GLY A 9 -3.67 27.45 6.40
CA GLY A 9 -3.26 26.47 5.39
C GLY A 9 -2.29 25.42 5.94
N MET A 10 -1.28 25.84 6.73
CA MET A 10 -0.33 24.93 7.38
C MET A 10 -0.99 24.03 8.43
N ARG A 11 -1.93 24.56 9.22
CA ARG A 11 -2.70 23.76 10.20
C ARG A 11 -3.56 22.72 9.50
N GLY A 12 -4.23 23.09 8.41
CA GLY A 12 -5.03 22.17 7.59
C GLY A 12 -4.19 21.07 6.92
N GLY A 13 -3.00 21.40 6.40
CA GLY A 13 -2.08 20.45 5.77
C GLY A 13 -1.53 19.41 6.76
N ASN A 14 -1.09 19.86 7.94
CA ASN A 14 -0.65 18.97 9.02
C ASN A 14 -1.79 18.06 9.51
N GLY A 15 -2.99 18.61 9.73
CA GLY A 15 -4.14 17.84 10.18
C GLY A 15 -4.53 16.72 9.23
N LYS A 16 -4.56 17.01 7.91
CA LYS A 16 -4.83 15.99 6.88
C LYS A 16 -3.77 14.89 6.84
N LEU A 17 -2.48 15.27 6.91
CA LEU A 17 -1.40 14.28 6.96
C LEU A 17 -1.53 13.37 8.19
N ILE A 18 -1.69 13.96 9.38
CA ILE A 18 -1.84 13.20 10.62
C ILE A 18 -3.04 12.27 10.55
N ALA A 19 -4.21 12.76 10.15
CA ALA A 19 -5.43 11.96 10.06
C ALA A 19 -5.25 10.74 9.14
N TRP A 20 -4.70 10.94 7.95
CA TRP A 20 -4.48 9.82 7.01
C TRP A 20 -3.36 8.89 7.44
N SER A 21 -2.30 9.40 8.07
CA SER A 21 -1.24 8.56 8.64
C SER A 21 -1.77 7.68 9.79
N VAL A 22 -2.60 8.23 10.67
CA VAL A 22 -3.27 7.46 11.74
C VAL A 22 -4.19 6.40 11.13
N ALA A 23 -5.04 6.79 10.17
CA ALA A 23 -5.91 5.84 9.48
C ALA A 23 -5.11 4.72 8.81
N PHE A 24 -3.98 5.03 8.18
CA PHE A 24 -3.07 4.06 7.58
C PHE A 24 -2.53 3.08 8.62
N VAL A 25 -1.98 3.58 9.74
CA VAL A 25 -1.43 2.74 10.82
C VAL A 25 -2.51 1.82 11.40
N VAL A 26 -3.70 2.35 11.69
CA VAL A 26 -4.83 1.57 12.21
C VAL A 26 -5.27 0.50 11.22
N SER A 27 -5.41 0.86 9.94
CA SER A 27 -5.80 -0.07 8.87
C SER A 27 -4.76 -1.19 8.70
N GLN A 28 -3.47 -0.85 8.63
CA GLN A 28 -2.38 -1.82 8.51
C GLN A 28 -2.28 -2.73 9.73
N ALA A 29 -2.42 -2.18 10.94
CA ALA A 29 -2.39 -2.96 12.18
C ALA A 29 -3.57 -3.94 12.25
N ASN A 30 -4.76 -3.53 11.81
CA ASN A 30 -5.91 -4.43 11.75
C ASN A 30 -5.70 -5.58 10.75
N ILE A 31 -5.16 -5.30 9.56
CA ILE A 31 -4.81 -6.34 8.58
C ILE A 31 -3.76 -7.31 9.15
N ALA A 32 -2.69 -6.78 9.74
CA ALA A 32 -1.65 -7.59 10.35
C ALA A 32 -2.20 -8.49 11.47
N ARG A 33 -3.09 -7.96 12.31
CA ARG A 33 -3.78 -8.73 13.37
C ARG A 33 -4.65 -9.85 12.81
N LEU A 34 -5.42 -9.59 11.74
CA LEU A 34 -6.29 -10.58 11.10
C LEU A 34 -5.48 -11.72 10.47
N LEU A 35 -4.42 -11.35 9.72
CA LEU A 35 -3.51 -12.33 9.12
C LEU A 35 -2.79 -13.15 10.20
N GLY A 36 -2.30 -12.50 11.27
CA GLY A 36 -1.52 -13.14 12.32
C GLY A 36 -0.38 -13.98 11.72
N PRO A 37 -0.29 -15.30 12.04
CA PRO A 37 0.76 -16.17 11.52
C PRO A 37 0.70 -16.41 10.00
N VAL A 38 -0.40 -16.05 9.33
CA VAL A 38 -0.58 -16.20 7.88
C VAL A 38 0.10 -15.09 7.09
N GLY A 39 0.48 -13.97 7.73
CA GLY A 39 1.10 -12.83 7.07
C GLY A 39 2.30 -13.18 6.15
N PRO A 40 3.26 -13.99 6.60
CA PRO A 40 4.36 -14.45 5.74
C PRO A 40 3.89 -15.27 4.53
N LYS A 41 2.79 -16.03 4.63
CA LYS A 41 2.22 -16.79 3.51
C LYS A 41 1.61 -15.85 2.46
N LEU A 42 0.94 -14.77 2.88
CA LEU A 42 0.48 -13.71 1.97
C LEU A 42 1.63 -13.08 1.19
N LEU A 43 2.75 -12.74 1.86
CA LEU A 43 3.90 -12.21 1.14
C LEU A 43 4.48 -13.22 0.13
N LYS A 44 4.47 -14.51 0.46
CA LYS A 44 4.91 -15.57 -0.46
C LYS A 44 3.97 -15.71 -1.66
N THR A 45 2.65 -15.56 -1.50
CA THR A 45 1.71 -15.60 -2.63
C THR A 45 1.93 -14.41 -3.57
N GLN A 46 2.20 -13.22 -3.04
CA GLN A 46 2.48 -12.00 -3.82
C GLN A 46 3.83 -12.02 -4.57
N THR A 47 4.78 -12.84 -4.10
CA THR A 47 6.14 -12.95 -4.67
C THR A 47 6.40 -14.28 -5.37
N ALA A 48 5.36 -15.11 -5.54
CA ALA A 48 5.47 -16.41 -6.16
C ALA A 48 5.95 -16.30 -7.62
N ARG A 49 6.90 -17.16 -8.01
CA ARG A 49 7.49 -17.17 -9.36
C ARG A 49 6.85 -18.18 -10.31
N SER A 50 6.01 -19.07 -9.78
CA SER A 50 5.33 -20.13 -10.53
C SER A 50 4.01 -20.52 -9.88
N ALA A 51 3.14 -21.15 -10.67
CA ALA A 51 1.92 -21.77 -10.20
C ALA A 51 2.17 -22.81 -9.12
N HIS A 52 3.25 -23.59 -9.26
CA HIS A 52 3.63 -24.58 -8.26
C HIS A 52 3.94 -23.89 -6.91
N ALA A 53 4.82 -22.89 -6.90
CA ALA A 53 5.17 -22.17 -5.66
C ALA A 53 3.93 -21.53 -5.00
N TYR A 54 3.05 -20.93 -5.80
CA TYR A 54 1.80 -20.34 -5.31
C TYR A 54 0.85 -21.39 -4.70
N ARG A 55 0.68 -22.54 -5.38
CA ARG A 55 -0.14 -23.65 -4.87
C ARG A 55 0.42 -24.19 -3.56
N THR A 56 1.72 -24.48 -3.50
CA THR A 56 2.39 -24.99 -2.29
C THR A 56 2.13 -24.12 -1.07
N VAL A 57 2.10 -22.79 -1.23
CA VAL A 57 1.79 -21.88 -0.12
C VAL A 57 0.36 -22.06 0.37
N LEU A 58 -0.59 -22.16 -0.56
CA LEU A 58 -2.01 -22.26 -0.26
C LEU A 58 -2.42 -23.67 0.20
N ASP A 59 -1.80 -24.72 -0.33
CA ASP A 59 -2.00 -26.11 0.11
C ASP A 59 -1.39 -26.36 1.50
N GLY A 60 -0.41 -25.54 1.90
CA GLY A 60 0.17 -25.54 3.23
C GLY A 60 -0.62 -24.72 4.27
N MET A 61 -1.83 -24.24 3.95
CA MET A 61 -2.72 -23.58 4.91
C MET A 61 -3.73 -24.57 5.47
N ASP A 62 -3.90 -24.58 6.80
CA ASP A 62 -5.03 -25.27 7.41
C ASP A 62 -6.35 -24.50 7.20
N PRO A 63 -7.52 -25.05 7.58
CA PRO A 63 -8.81 -24.36 7.40
C PRO A 63 -8.90 -23.01 8.13
N ALA A 64 -8.32 -22.89 9.32
CA ALA A 64 -8.36 -21.65 10.09
C ALA A 64 -7.43 -20.58 9.49
N GLU A 65 -6.27 -20.98 8.98
CA GLU A 65 -5.36 -20.12 8.23
C GLU A 65 -5.97 -19.67 6.91
N THR A 66 -6.68 -20.57 6.20
CA THR A 66 -7.40 -20.24 4.97
C THR A 66 -8.50 -19.22 5.23
N GLU A 67 -9.24 -19.35 6.33
CA GLU A 67 -10.26 -18.38 6.71
C GLU A 67 -9.66 -17.01 7.08
N ARG A 68 -8.54 -16.99 7.81
CA ARG A 68 -7.79 -15.74 8.07
C ARG A 68 -7.32 -15.10 6.76
N TYR A 69 -6.73 -15.90 5.88
CA TYR A 69 -6.33 -15.47 4.53
C TYR A 69 -7.52 -14.96 3.70
N ARG A 70 -8.71 -15.53 3.82
CA ARG A 70 -9.89 -15.00 3.13
C ARG A 70 -10.36 -13.68 3.76
N SER A 71 -10.43 -13.64 5.09
CA SER A 71 -10.98 -12.51 5.84
C SER A 71 -10.17 -11.22 5.70
N HIS A 72 -8.86 -11.30 5.43
CA HIS A 72 -8.05 -10.09 5.28
C HIS A 72 -8.44 -9.27 4.05
N PHE A 73 -9.02 -9.88 3.00
CA PHE A 73 -9.39 -9.15 1.78
C PHE A 73 -10.42 -8.05 2.06
N TYR A 74 -11.33 -8.23 3.04
CA TYR A 74 -12.33 -7.19 3.36
C TYR A 74 -11.69 -5.85 3.76
N PRO A 75 -10.82 -5.76 4.79
CA PRO A 75 -10.11 -4.52 5.07
C PRO A 75 -9.10 -4.17 3.98
N ASP A 76 -8.55 -5.14 3.25
CA ASP A 76 -7.59 -4.89 2.17
C ASP A 76 -8.23 -4.35 0.88
N PHE A 77 -9.57 -4.33 0.79
CA PHE A 77 -10.30 -3.54 -0.21
C PHE A 77 -10.46 -2.07 0.20
N VAL A 78 -10.24 -1.71 1.46
CA VAL A 78 -10.31 -0.33 1.94
C VAL A 78 -8.91 0.27 2.07
N HIS A 79 -7.95 -0.53 2.53
CA HIS A 79 -6.57 -0.14 2.77
C HIS A 79 -5.88 0.60 1.61
N PRO A 80 -6.10 0.24 0.32
CA PRO A 80 -5.48 0.91 -0.81
C PRO A 80 -5.80 2.40 -0.90
N ILE A 81 -7.05 2.77 -0.62
CA ILE A 81 -7.49 4.17 -0.59
C ILE A 81 -6.78 4.91 0.55
N VAL A 82 -6.68 4.25 1.71
CA VAL A 82 -6.11 4.85 2.93
C VAL A 82 -4.62 5.16 2.74
N TYR A 83 -3.80 4.20 2.29
CA TYR A 83 -2.38 4.47 2.10
C TYR A 83 -2.15 5.45 0.95
N ALA A 84 -2.94 5.39 -0.13
CA ALA A 84 -2.80 6.33 -1.24
C ALA A 84 -3.10 7.78 -0.78
N ALA A 85 -4.14 7.96 0.04
CA ALA A 85 -4.45 9.25 0.63
C ALA A 85 -3.35 9.74 1.58
N ALA A 86 -2.80 8.86 2.43
CA ALA A 86 -1.70 9.19 3.35
C ALA A 86 -0.44 9.63 2.60
N LEU A 87 0.00 8.86 1.60
CA LEU A 87 1.20 9.18 0.81
C LEU A 87 1.01 10.47 0.02
N ARG A 88 -0.17 10.71 -0.57
CA ARG A 88 -0.44 11.96 -1.31
C ARG A 88 -0.55 13.18 -0.39
N ALA A 89 -1.11 13.02 0.80
CA ALA A 89 -1.09 14.06 1.83
C ALA A 89 0.35 14.39 2.24
N GLY A 90 1.19 13.36 2.43
CA GLY A 90 2.62 13.52 2.70
C GLY A 90 3.36 14.24 1.58
N ALA A 91 3.10 13.89 0.31
CA ALA A 91 3.71 14.54 -0.84
C ALA A 91 3.35 16.03 -0.94
N ARG A 92 2.07 16.38 -0.77
CA ARG A 92 1.64 17.79 -0.74
C ARG A 92 2.28 18.54 0.40
N ARG A 93 2.33 17.92 1.59
CA ARG A 93 2.89 18.58 2.77
C ARG A 93 4.40 18.77 2.65
N LEU A 94 5.10 17.81 2.07
CA LEU A 94 6.53 17.93 1.81
C LEU A 94 6.79 19.07 0.79
N ASP A 95 6.01 19.16 -0.28
CA ASP A 95 6.09 20.23 -1.30
C ASP A 95 5.88 21.63 -0.71
N GLU A 96 4.98 21.77 0.26
CA GLU A 96 4.77 23.03 1.01
C GLU A 96 5.97 23.42 1.88
N LEU A 97 6.70 22.43 2.44
CA LEU A 97 7.82 22.66 3.36
C LEU A 97 9.16 22.81 2.62
N ALA A 98 9.32 22.08 1.52
CA ALA A 98 10.50 22.05 0.68
C ALA A 98 10.03 21.78 -0.76
N PRO A 99 9.89 22.84 -1.60
CA PRO A 99 9.33 22.72 -2.95
C PRO A 99 9.96 21.59 -3.75
N LEU A 100 9.12 20.70 -4.25
CA LEU A 100 9.54 19.57 -5.07
C LEU A 100 9.69 20.01 -6.52
N SER A 101 10.55 19.32 -7.27
CA SER A 101 10.58 19.49 -8.72
C SER A 101 9.22 19.08 -9.32
N PRO A 102 8.79 19.68 -10.45
CA PRO A 102 7.52 19.34 -11.09
C PRO A 102 7.35 17.85 -11.35
N THR A 103 8.43 17.18 -11.76
CA THR A 103 8.46 15.73 -11.99
C THR A 103 8.27 14.95 -10.69
N ALA A 104 9.01 15.27 -9.63
CA ALA A 104 8.90 14.56 -8.35
C ALA A 104 7.49 14.70 -7.77
N ARG A 105 6.92 15.92 -7.82
CA ARG A 105 5.54 16.18 -7.41
C ARG A 105 4.53 15.35 -8.20
N ARG A 106 4.65 15.31 -9.54
CA ARG A 106 3.75 14.51 -10.39
C ARG A 106 3.83 13.02 -10.06
N VAL A 107 5.05 12.49 -9.92
CA VAL A 107 5.28 11.08 -9.58
C VAL A 107 4.70 10.74 -8.21
N LEU A 108 5.01 11.52 -7.17
CA LEU A 108 4.52 11.25 -5.80
C LEU A 108 3.02 11.41 -5.63
N LEU A 109 2.36 12.16 -6.51
CA LEU A 109 0.89 12.26 -6.51
C LEU A 109 0.21 11.14 -7.30
N ALA A 110 0.89 10.54 -8.27
CA ALA A 110 0.34 9.49 -9.14
C ALA A 110 0.71 8.07 -8.67
N ALA A 111 1.95 7.84 -8.25
CA ALA A 111 2.46 6.52 -7.86
C ALA A 111 1.59 5.83 -6.78
N PRO A 112 1.14 6.51 -5.70
CA PRO A 112 0.27 5.88 -4.72
C PRO A 112 -1.10 5.46 -5.28
N VAL A 113 -1.63 6.18 -6.27
CA VAL A 113 -2.90 5.83 -6.94
C VAL A 113 -2.74 4.60 -7.82
N VAL A 114 -1.65 4.54 -8.58
CA VAL A 114 -1.32 3.38 -9.42
C VAL A 114 -1.03 2.16 -8.55
N ALA A 115 -0.33 2.33 -7.43
CA ALA A 115 -0.12 1.27 -6.45
C ALA A 115 -1.46 0.74 -5.91
N ALA A 116 -2.38 1.63 -5.54
CA ALA A 116 -3.70 1.25 -5.03
C ALA A 116 -4.53 0.49 -6.06
N ALA A 117 -4.48 0.90 -7.33
CA ALA A 117 -5.12 0.15 -8.41
C ALA A 117 -4.50 -1.25 -8.58
N GLY A 118 -3.17 -1.36 -8.50
CA GLY A 118 -2.47 -2.64 -8.50
C GLY A 118 -2.88 -3.53 -7.32
N ASP A 119 -3.11 -2.93 -6.15
CA ASP A 119 -3.61 -3.60 -4.96
C ASP A 119 -4.99 -4.22 -5.18
N TYR A 120 -5.93 -3.44 -5.72
CA TYR A 120 -7.26 -3.94 -6.07
C TYR A 120 -7.21 -5.11 -7.05
N ILE A 121 -6.37 -5.01 -8.09
CA ILE A 121 -6.21 -6.09 -9.08
C ILE A 121 -5.64 -7.34 -8.40
N GLU A 122 -4.65 -7.18 -7.52
CA GLU A 122 -4.05 -8.29 -6.78
C GLU A 122 -5.05 -8.94 -5.83
N ASN A 123 -5.82 -8.14 -5.08
CA ASN A 123 -6.80 -8.65 -4.11
C ASN A 123 -7.95 -9.39 -4.78
N VAL A 124 -8.46 -8.87 -5.91
CA VAL A 124 -9.46 -9.57 -6.73
C VAL A 124 -8.88 -10.87 -7.27
N ALA A 125 -7.66 -10.85 -7.80
CA ALA A 125 -7.03 -12.06 -8.33
C ALA A 125 -6.75 -13.10 -7.24
N GLY A 126 -6.22 -12.68 -6.09
CA GLY A 126 -5.92 -13.55 -4.96
C GLY A 126 -7.17 -14.22 -4.40
N LEU A 127 -8.24 -13.45 -4.19
CA LEU A 127 -9.53 -13.99 -3.75
C LEU A 127 -10.13 -14.94 -4.80
N TYR A 128 -10.12 -14.56 -6.08
CA TYR A 128 -10.61 -15.41 -7.15
C TYR A 128 -9.85 -16.74 -7.24
N LEU A 129 -8.52 -16.71 -7.15
CA LEU A 129 -7.67 -17.91 -7.22
C LEU A 129 -7.77 -18.80 -5.97
N LEU A 130 -8.21 -18.25 -4.84
CA LEU A 130 -8.52 -19.03 -3.65
C LEU A 130 -9.68 -19.99 -3.94
N ASP A 131 -10.75 -19.50 -4.58
CA ASP A 131 -11.93 -20.29 -4.94
C ASP A 131 -11.76 -21.08 -6.26
N HIS A 132 -10.86 -20.64 -7.15
CA HIS A 132 -10.69 -21.20 -8.50
C HIS A 132 -9.28 -21.75 -8.69
N ARG A 133 -8.90 -22.75 -7.89
CA ARG A 133 -7.56 -23.37 -7.87
C ARG A 133 -7.07 -23.85 -9.25
N TYR A 134 -8.00 -24.26 -10.12
CA TYR A 134 -7.71 -24.69 -11.50
C TYR A 134 -7.21 -23.55 -12.41
N ARG A 135 -7.43 -22.28 -12.04
CA ARG A 135 -6.97 -21.08 -12.77
C ARG A 135 -5.56 -20.63 -12.38
N ILE A 136 -4.94 -21.28 -11.38
CA ILE A 136 -3.57 -21.00 -10.96
C ILE A 136 -2.60 -21.53 -12.03
N THR A 137 -2.32 -20.73 -13.05
CA THR A 137 -1.35 -21.06 -14.09
C THR A 137 -0.10 -20.22 -13.94
N ASP A 138 1.02 -20.66 -14.51
CA ASP A 138 2.27 -19.89 -14.50
C ASP A 138 2.09 -18.52 -15.13
N ARG A 139 1.26 -18.42 -16.17
CA ARG A 139 0.91 -17.15 -16.81
C ARG A 139 0.15 -16.25 -15.83
N THR A 140 -0.86 -16.78 -15.15
CA THR A 140 -1.64 -16.04 -14.16
C THR A 140 -0.74 -15.53 -13.04
N ILE A 141 0.08 -16.41 -12.45
CA ILE A 141 0.95 -16.05 -11.31
C ILE A 141 2.01 -15.04 -11.72
N ARG A 142 2.65 -15.18 -12.89
CA ARG A 142 3.58 -14.15 -13.37
C ARG A 142 2.90 -12.79 -13.54
N ALA A 143 1.67 -12.76 -14.04
CA ALA A 143 0.92 -11.52 -14.19
C ALA A 143 0.58 -10.88 -12.84
N THR A 144 0.05 -11.65 -11.88
CA THR A 144 -0.31 -11.15 -10.54
C THR A 144 0.93 -10.74 -9.74
N THR A 145 2.04 -11.48 -9.85
CA THR A 145 3.31 -11.12 -9.21
C THR A 145 3.92 -9.85 -9.80
N ALA A 146 3.80 -9.65 -11.13
CA ALA A 146 4.22 -8.39 -11.75
C ALA A 146 3.43 -7.20 -11.20
N VAL A 147 2.10 -7.33 -11.11
CA VAL A 147 1.22 -6.32 -10.50
C VAL A 147 1.60 -6.07 -9.04
N SER A 148 1.79 -7.13 -8.24
CA SER A 148 2.20 -7.05 -6.83
C SER A 148 3.53 -6.32 -6.68
N THR A 149 4.50 -6.66 -7.51
CA THR A 149 5.84 -6.06 -7.49
C THR A 149 5.78 -4.58 -7.84
N THR A 150 5.04 -4.21 -8.89
CA THR A 150 4.84 -2.81 -9.27
C THR A 150 4.15 -2.02 -8.16
N LYS A 151 3.10 -2.57 -7.53
CA LYS A 151 2.46 -1.98 -6.34
C LYS A 151 3.49 -1.67 -5.25
N TRP A 152 4.25 -2.68 -4.84
CA TRP A 152 5.22 -2.55 -3.74
C TRP A 152 6.29 -1.51 -4.05
N VAL A 153 6.86 -1.54 -5.27
CA VAL A 153 7.87 -0.56 -5.71
C VAL A 153 7.32 0.86 -5.66
N LEU A 154 6.09 1.09 -6.13
CA LEU A 154 5.49 2.42 -6.16
C LEU A 154 5.12 2.93 -4.76
N ALA A 155 4.52 2.09 -3.92
CA ALA A 155 4.11 2.46 -2.57
C ALA A 155 5.32 2.67 -1.64
N LEU A 156 6.24 1.71 -1.57
CA LEU A 156 7.44 1.80 -0.75
C LEU A 156 8.41 2.85 -1.27
N GLY A 157 8.54 3.00 -2.59
CA GLY A 157 9.35 4.05 -3.20
C GLY A 157 8.84 5.45 -2.83
N SER A 158 7.53 5.65 -2.86
CA SER A 158 6.90 6.90 -2.41
C SER A 158 7.15 7.14 -0.92
N LEU A 159 6.93 6.12 -0.08
CA LEU A 159 7.17 6.22 1.36
C LEU A 159 8.64 6.56 1.66
N ALA A 160 9.59 5.87 1.04
CA ALA A 160 11.02 6.10 1.24
C ALA A 160 11.44 7.51 0.84
N TYR A 161 10.93 8.01 -0.30
CA TYR A 161 11.17 9.37 -0.73
C TYR A 161 10.66 10.38 0.29
N LEU A 162 9.40 10.24 0.73
CA LEU A 162 8.77 11.14 1.69
C LEU A 162 9.51 11.14 3.02
N THR A 163 9.82 9.97 3.57
CA THR A 163 10.59 9.82 4.82
C THR A 163 11.93 10.54 4.73
N ARG A 164 12.66 10.36 3.62
CA ARG A 164 13.95 11.05 3.40
C ARG A 164 13.76 12.57 3.26
N GLY A 165 12.70 13.00 2.59
CA GLY A 165 12.35 14.42 2.45
C GLY A 165 12.07 15.09 3.79
N PHE A 166 11.16 14.53 4.59
CA PHE A 166 10.83 15.05 5.92
C PHE A 166 12.03 15.02 6.87
N ALA A 167 12.85 13.96 6.85
CA ALA A 167 14.07 13.90 7.66
C ALA A 167 15.05 15.03 7.34
N ARG A 168 15.19 15.42 6.06
CA ARG A 168 16.01 16.58 5.68
C ARG A 168 15.42 17.89 6.17
N VAL A 169 14.11 18.07 6.02
CA VAL A 169 13.40 19.27 6.51
C VAL A 169 13.58 19.44 8.02
N TRP A 170 13.57 18.36 8.80
CA TRP A 170 13.72 18.41 10.25
C TRP A 170 15.17 18.58 10.72
N ARG A 171 16.17 18.08 9.99
CA ARG A 171 17.59 18.26 10.33
C ARG A 171 18.15 19.62 9.90
N GLY A 172 17.55 20.25 8.90
CA GLY A 172 17.91 21.60 8.45
C GLY A 172 17.19 22.71 9.22
N ARG A 173 16.35 22.36 10.19
CA ARG A 173 15.82 23.25 11.23
C ARG A 173 16.69 23.13 12.46
#